data_AF-A0A929JUQ4-F1
#
_entry.id   AF-A0A929JUQ4-F1
#
_cell.length_a   1.000
_cell.length_b   1.000
_cell.length_c   1.000
_cell.angle_alpha   90.00
_cell.angle_beta   90.00
_cell.angle_gamma   90.00
#
_symmetry.space_group_name_H-M   'P 1'
#
loop_
_entity.id
_entity.type
_entity.pdbx_description
1 polymer ?
#
loop_
_entity_poly.entity_id
_entity_poly.type
_entity_poly.pdbx_seq_one_letter_code
_entity_poly.pdbx_strand_id
1 'polypeptide(L)'
;MKQFFKFVLATVVGIFAATIILGVLSVIFFVGIISSASENKTPVEANSILTLEFRKPIAERTPYNPLAEFNFLGFEDKNLGLNDILANIKKAKTDDNIKGIFLNESYLMSGQATTEEIRNALIDFKKSGKFIVAYGEVYTQSFYYLASVADKVYINPQGYFEFSGFSSEVTFLKGTLDKLGIEAQVIKVGTYKSAVEPFVLTKMSDANRLQVTSYLNSMFGHFLDGISKSRKVNRDSLFTYADNMRIRYPEDAVRLKLVDGVKYKDEVLDDLKKRTKTDLKDDLNAVTMNEYNGAATNGGADKDEEESGSSRNRIAMIYASGEITGGDGDDNTIGSERISKALRKARMDEKIKAVVLRVNSPGGSSLASDVIWREVALTKKAKPIIVSMGDVAASGGYYISCAADSIFAEPNTITGSIGIFAVLPNMQKFFNDKLGMTFDNVKTSKYADLGDISRPLTPAEREILQNQVNHGYDVFTGVVAKGRKKSQRYIDSIGQGRVWTGKQALKIGLVDRLGNIDDAVKSAAKKAKIKNYKVIAYPEQESELKKFGSTFSAEVKTRLIKSELGDDYHYYDQIKQVKSIMRVPQARMPFNVVIK
;
A
#
# COMPACT_ATOMS: atom_id res chain seq x y z
N MET A 1 56.18 21.49 -36.68
CA MET A 1 55.39 22.61 -36.11
C MET A 1 54.08 22.90 -36.85
N LYS A 2 54.04 23.06 -38.19
CA LYS A 2 52.78 23.38 -38.91
C LYS A 2 51.65 22.36 -38.70
N GLN A 3 51.96 21.06 -38.63
CA GLN A 3 50.94 20.03 -38.36
C GLN A 3 50.38 20.08 -36.93
N PHE A 4 51.21 20.40 -35.93
CA PHE A 4 50.77 20.57 -34.55
C PHE A 4 49.73 21.69 -34.43
N PHE A 5 50.01 22.86 -34.97
CA PHE A 5 49.05 23.98 -34.97
C PHE A 5 47.78 23.66 -35.76
N LYS A 6 47.87 22.89 -36.86
CA LYS A 6 46.70 22.43 -37.63
C LYS A 6 45.77 21.54 -36.80
N PHE A 7 46.31 20.54 -36.07
CA PHE A 7 45.49 19.66 -35.23
C PHE A 7 44.95 20.38 -33.99
N VAL A 8 45.73 21.26 -33.36
CA VAL A 8 45.25 22.06 -32.22
C VAL A 8 44.10 22.97 -32.64
N LEU A 9 44.22 23.70 -33.76
CA LEU A 9 43.13 24.53 -34.29
C LEU A 9 41.91 23.70 -34.70
N ALA A 10 42.10 22.53 -35.32
CA ALA A 10 41.00 21.63 -35.66
C ALA A 10 40.26 21.11 -34.41
N THR A 11 40.98 20.75 -33.35
CA THR A 11 40.39 20.33 -32.07
C THR A 11 39.66 21.47 -31.37
N VAL A 12 40.23 22.69 -31.37
CA VAL A 12 39.55 23.88 -30.80
C VAL A 12 38.27 24.18 -31.55
N VAL A 13 38.28 24.14 -32.90
CA VAL A 13 37.08 24.32 -33.73
C VAL A 13 36.08 23.19 -33.49
N GLY A 14 36.55 21.94 -33.37
CA GLY A 14 35.71 20.78 -33.07
C GLY A 14 35.02 20.88 -31.70
N ILE A 15 35.74 21.31 -30.67
CA ILE A 15 35.18 21.56 -29.34
C ILE A 15 34.17 22.71 -29.40
N PHE A 16 34.50 23.80 -30.11
CA PHE A 16 33.58 24.95 -30.23
C PHE A 16 32.29 24.57 -30.96
N ALA A 17 32.41 23.83 -32.07
CA ALA A 17 31.27 23.31 -32.82
C ALA A 17 30.44 22.33 -31.99
N ALA A 18 31.08 21.39 -31.27
CA ALA A 18 30.40 20.47 -30.37
C ALA A 18 29.67 21.20 -29.24
N THR A 19 30.27 22.25 -28.67
CA THR A 19 29.65 23.06 -27.61
C THR A 19 28.45 23.84 -28.13
N ILE A 20 28.52 24.39 -29.34
CA ILE A 20 27.39 25.07 -29.98
C ILE A 20 26.27 24.06 -30.28
N ILE A 21 26.60 22.90 -30.86
CA ILE A 21 25.60 21.86 -31.17
C ILE A 21 24.94 21.36 -29.88
N LEU A 22 25.72 21.06 -28.84
CA LEU A 22 25.19 20.69 -27.53
C LEU A 22 24.37 21.81 -26.91
N GLY A 23 24.78 23.07 -27.05
CA GLY A 23 24.03 24.24 -26.59
C GLY A 23 22.68 24.38 -27.29
N VAL A 24 22.64 24.23 -28.61
CA VAL A 24 21.41 24.25 -29.41
C VAL A 24 20.51 23.06 -29.06
N LEU A 25 21.07 21.85 -28.94
CA LEU A 25 20.33 20.67 -28.49
C LEU A 25 19.77 20.85 -27.07
N SER A 26 20.54 21.48 -26.18
CA SER A 26 20.08 21.82 -24.82
C SER A 26 18.93 22.82 -24.86
N VAL A 27 19.00 23.85 -25.68
CA VAL A 27 17.92 24.84 -25.84
C VAL A 27 16.68 24.19 -26.45
N ILE A 28 16.81 23.37 -27.49
CA ILE A 28 15.69 22.61 -28.07
C ILE A 28 15.08 21.68 -27.01
N PHE A 29 15.92 21.01 -26.21
CA PHE A 29 15.48 20.17 -25.10
C PHE A 29 14.74 20.97 -24.03
N PHE A 30 15.25 22.12 -23.61
CA PHE A 30 14.59 23.00 -22.63
C PHE A 30 13.30 23.63 -23.16
N VAL A 31 13.25 24.02 -24.44
CA VAL A 31 12.03 24.51 -25.09
C VAL A 31 11.01 23.38 -25.20
N GLY A 32 11.44 22.15 -25.49
CA GLY A 32 10.59 20.95 -25.45
C GLY A 32 9.98 20.73 -24.08
N ILE A 33 10.77 20.81 -23.00
CA ILE A 33 10.30 20.70 -21.61
C ILE A 33 9.32 21.83 -21.26
N ILE A 34 9.64 23.08 -21.62
CA ILE A 34 8.78 24.22 -21.31
C ILE A 34 7.46 24.13 -22.08
N SER A 35 7.50 23.67 -23.33
CA SER A 35 6.31 23.47 -24.16
C SER A 35 5.47 22.26 -23.73
N SER A 36 6.07 21.23 -23.12
CA SER A 36 5.32 20.11 -22.52
C SER A 36 4.75 20.46 -21.14
N ALA A 37 5.43 21.34 -20.39
CA ALA A 37 4.94 21.84 -19.11
C ALA A 37 3.78 22.85 -19.26
N SER A 38 3.59 23.40 -20.47
CA SER A 38 2.50 24.34 -20.78
C SER A 38 1.27 23.68 -21.43
N GLU A 39 1.09 22.36 -21.31
CA GLU A 39 -0.13 21.71 -21.77
C GLU A 39 -1.36 22.33 -21.09
N ASN A 40 -2.11 23.11 -21.86
CA ASN A 40 -3.48 23.47 -21.55
C ASN A 40 -4.23 22.16 -21.31
N LYS A 41 -4.70 21.93 -20.07
CA LYS A 41 -5.48 20.75 -19.69
C LYS A 41 -6.55 20.47 -20.75
N THR A 42 -6.39 19.41 -21.53
CA THR A 42 -7.36 19.07 -22.57
C THR A 42 -8.71 18.79 -21.91
N PRO A 43 -9.77 19.53 -22.26
CA PRO A 43 -11.08 19.30 -21.67
C PRO A 43 -11.60 17.92 -22.08
N VAL A 44 -12.27 17.24 -21.16
CA VAL A 44 -12.87 15.92 -21.42
C VAL A 44 -13.98 16.07 -22.43
N GLU A 45 -13.97 15.25 -23.50
CA GLU A 45 -14.99 15.30 -24.54
C GLU A 45 -16.37 14.93 -24.01
N ALA A 46 -17.42 15.53 -24.57
CA ALA A 46 -18.79 15.21 -24.22
C ALA A 46 -19.13 13.75 -24.54
N ASN A 47 -20.02 13.17 -23.74
CA ASN A 47 -20.48 11.79 -23.87
C ASN A 47 -19.38 10.72 -23.70
N SER A 48 -18.31 11.05 -22.98
CA SER A 48 -17.21 10.14 -22.69
C SER A 48 -17.56 9.09 -21.63
N ILE A 49 -16.84 7.97 -21.66
CA ILE A 49 -16.74 7.03 -20.53
C ILE A 49 -15.39 7.20 -19.82
N LEU A 50 -15.38 6.96 -18.51
CA LEU A 50 -14.14 6.85 -17.74
C LEU A 50 -13.71 5.38 -17.68
N THR A 51 -12.54 5.07 -18.22
CA THR A 51 -11.97 3.72 -18.24
C THR A 51 -11.02 3.53 -17.06
N LEU A 52 -11.30 2.52 -16.24
CA LEU A 52 -10.46 2.14 -15.10
C LEU A 52 -9.62 0.92 -15.48
N GLU A 53 -8.30 1.10 -15.42
CA GLU A 53 -7.31 0.05 -15.64
C GLU A 53 -6.35 0.02 -14.45
N PHE A 54 -6.07 -1.17 -13.93
CA PHE A 54 -5.29 -1.42 -12.71
C PHE A 54 -4.10 -2.33 -13.01
N ARG A 55 -3.23 -1.89 -13.92
CA ARG A 55 -2.10 -2.69 -14.41
C ARG A 55 -0.92 -2.80 -13.43
N LYS A 56 -0.95 -2.07 -12.31
CA LYS A 56 0.16 -1.97 -11.36
C LYS A 56 -0.36 -1.96 -9.91
N PRO A 57 0.50 -2.31 -8.93
CA PRO A 57 0.18 -2.13 -7.52
C PRO A 57 -0.27 -0.70 -7.21
N ILE A 58 -1.35 -0.57 -6.46
CA ILE A 58 -1.92 0.72 -6.08
C ILE A 58 -1.29 1.18 -4.76
N ALA A 59 -0.49 2.25 -4.81
CA ALA A 59 0.05 2.90 -3.62
C ALA A 59 -0.99 3.76 -2.91
N GLU A 60 -0.80 4.08 -1.62
CA GLU A 60 -1.72 4.95 -0.87
C GLU A 60 -1.86 6.37 -1.46
N ARG A 61 -0.78 6.87 -2.04
CA ARG A 61 -0.74 8.16 -2.72
C ARG A 61 0.03 8.05 -4.04
N THR A 62 -0.36 8.83 -5.04
CA THR A 62 0.36 8.89 -6.33
C THR A 62 1.82 9.26 -6.08
N PRO A 63 2.78 8.41 -6.50
CA PRO A 63 4.19 8.73 -6.38
C PRO A 63 4.53 9.96 -7.22
N TYR A 64 5.33 10.87 -6.66
CA TYR A 64 5.89 11.95 -7.44
C TYR A 64 6.92 11.39 -8.43
N ASN A 65 6.66 11.52 -9.73
CA ASN A 65 7.56 11.07 -10.79
C ASN A 65 8.05 12.27 -11.62
N PRO A 66 9.26 12.80 -11.37
CA PRO A 66 9.82 13.92 -12.15
C PRO A 66 10.13 13.53 -13.60
N LEU A 67 10.17 12.23 -13.90
CA LEU A 67 10.43 11.71 -15.24
C LEU A 67 9.15 11.50 -16.07
N ALA A 68 7.96 11.64 -15.46
CA ALA A 68 6.68 11.51 -16.18
C ALA A 68 6.50 12.58 -17.28
N GLU A 69 7.24 13.69 -17.20
CA GLU A 69 7.29 14.72 -18.26
C GLU A 69 8.20 14.33 -19.43
N PHE A 70 9.06 13.32 -19.26
CA PHE A 70 9.99 12.82 -20.28
C PHE A 70 9.47 11.54 -20.96
N ASN A 71 8.15 11.44 -21.12
CA ASN A 71 7.47 10.30 -21.74
C ASN A 71 8.06 9.91 -23.12
N PHE A 72 8.63 10.85 -23.87
CA PHE A 72 9.27 10.60 -25.17
C PHE A 72 10.50 9.67 -25.12
N LEU A 73 11.08 9.43 -23.94
CA LEU A 73 12.19 8.48 -23.73
C LEU A 73 11.73 7.08 -23.31
N GLY A 74 10.42 6.80 -23.32
CA GLY A 74 9.86 5.49 -22.91
C GLY A 74 9.79 5.28 -21.40
N PHE A 75 9.88 6.35 -20.60
CA PHE A 75 9.69 6.32 -19.15
C PHE A 75 8.21 6.45 -18.75
N GLU A 76 7.31 5.72 -19.42
CA GLU A 76 5.90 5.70 -19.07
C GLU A 76 5.67 4.94 -17.74
N ASP A 77 5.71 5.69 -16.64
CA ASP A 77 5.20 5.21 -15.35
C ASP A 77 4.26 6.23 -14.71
N LYS A 78 3.09 6.40 -15.33
CA LYS A 78 1.94 7.11 -14.75
C LYS A 78 1.09 6.09 -13.98
N ASN A 79 1.52 5.73 -12.78
CA ASN A 79 0.75 4.89 -11.88
C ASN A 79 0.04 5.75 -10.84
N LEU A 80 -1.29 5.76 -10.84
CA LEU A 80 -2.07 6.52 -9.86
C LEU A 80 -2.11 5.81 -8.53
N GLY A 81 -2.00 6.58 -7.45
CA GLY A 81 -2.29 6.11 -6.11
C GLY A 81 -3.79 6.11 -5.83
N LEU A 82 -4.14 5.46 -4.72
CA LEU A 82 -5.51 5.36 -4.23
C LEU A 82 -6.15 6.73 -4.06
N ASN A 83 -5.41 7.73 -3.57
CA ASN A 83 -5.90 9.10 -3.41
C ASN A 83 -6.49 9.69 -4.71
N ASP A 84 -5.78 9.56 -5.83
CA ASP A 84 -6.19 10.12 -7.12
C ASP A 84 -7.25 9.25 -7.78
N ILE A 85 -7.17 7.93 -7.63
CA ILE A 85 -8.23 7.00 -8.09
C ILE A 85 -9.57 7.35 -7.44
N LEU A 86 -9.60 7.51 -6.11
CA LEU A 86 -10.83 7.87 -5.38
C LEU A 86 -11.31 9.28 -5.76
N ALA A 87 -10.39 10.24 -5.89
CA ALA A 87 -10.72 11.60 -6.33
C ALA A 87 -11.33 11.60 -7.73
N ASN A 88 -10.78 10.83 -8.67
CA ASN A 88 -11.27 10.74 -10.04
C ASN A 88 -12.63 10.07 -10.14
N ILE A 89 -12.90 8.99 -9.39
CA ILE A 89 -14.25 8.39 -9.34
C ILE A 89 -15.26 9.39 -8.78
N LYS A 90 -14.87 10.13 -7.72
CA LYS A 90 -15.72 11.17 -7.12
C LYS A 90 -15.97 12.33 -8.09
N LYS A 91 -14.95 12.79 -8.82
CA LYS A 91 -15.03 13.83 -9.85
C LYS A 91 -15.96 13.42 -10.99
N ALA A 92 -15.78 12.19 -11.50
CA ALA A 92 -16.59 11.62 -12.57
C ALA A 92 -18.07 11.49 -12.21
N LYS A 93 -18.40 11.32 -10.92
CA LYS A 93 -19.79 11.27 -10.44
C LYS A 93 -20.58 12.52 -10.82
N THR A 94 -19.96 13.70 -10.77
CA THR A 94 -20.59 15.01 -11.00
C THR A 94 -20.24 15.65 -12.34
N ASP A 95 -19.38 15.02 -13.14
CA ASP A 95 -18.94 15.55 -14.44
C ASP A 95 -19.91 15.17 -15.57
N ASP A 96 -20.63 16.14 -16.13
CA ASP A 96 -21.64 15.90 -17.17
C ASP A 96 -21.07 15.30 -18.46
N ASN A 97 -19.77 15.45 -18.71
CA ASN A 97 -19.11 14.85 -19.87
C ASN A 97 -18.93 13.34 -19.71
N ILE A 98 -18.82 12.84 -18.46
CA ILE A 98 -18.72 11.40 -18.18
C ILE A 98 -20.12 10.80 -18.01
N LYS A 99 -20.47 9.83 -18.87
CA LYS A 99 -21.78 9.13 -18.84
C LYS A 99 -21.77 7.83 -18.03
N GLY A 100 -20.60 7.25 -17.84
CA GLY A 100 -20.44 6.02 -17.08
C GLY A 100 -18.98 5.61 -16.92
N ILE A 101 -18.78 4.52 -16.17
CA ILE A 101 -17.48 3.90 -15.96
C ILE A 101 -17.42 2.58 -16.70
N PHE A 102 -16.29 2.32 -17.37
CA PHE A 102 -15.95 1.03 -17.94
C PHE A 102 -14.78 0.41 -17.16
N LEU A 103 -15.04 -0.73 -16.51
CA LEU A 103 -14.02 -1.57 -15.90
C LEU A 103 -13.56 -2.59 -16.95
N ASN A 104 -12.42 -2.32 -17.59
CA ASN A 104 -11.86 -3.16 -18.64
C ASN A 104 -10.53 -3.75 -18.17
N GLU A 105 -10.62 -4.82 -17.40
CA GLU A 105 -9.46 -5.35 -16.69
C GLU A 105 -9.60 -6.86 -16.51
N SER A 106 -8.50 -7.52 -16.20
CA SER A 106 -8.52 -8.96 -15.87
C SER A 106 -8.03 -9.25 -14.45
N TYR A 107 -7.17 -8.37 -13.91
CA TYR A 107 -6.46 -8.57 -12.65
C TYR A 107 -6.49 -7.27 -11.85
N LEU A 108 -6.57 -7.40 -10.52
CA LEU A 108 -6.40 -6.26 -9.61
C LEU A 108 -5.31 -6.60 -8.60
N MET A 109 -4.15 -5.96 -8.77
CA MET A 109 -3.00 -6.08 -7.87
C MET A 109 -3.10 -5.07 -6.73
N SER A 110 -4.05 -5.25 -5.81
CA SER A 110 -4.16 -4.38 -4.64
C SER A 110 -4.48 -5.17 -3.38
N GLY A 111 -4.22 -4.56 -2.22
CA GLY A 111 -4.67 -5.14 -0.98
C GLY A 111 -6.19 -5.05 -0.82
N GLN A 112 -6.69 -5.78 0.17
CA GLN A 112 -8.11 -6.01 0.35
C GLN A 112 -8.86 -4.74 0.77
N ALA A 113 -8.29 -3.92 1.66
CA ALA A 113 -8.90 -2.65 2.07
C ALA A 113 -8.83 -1.61 0.94
N THR A 114 -7.73 -1.57 0.18
CA THR A 114 -7.61 -0.74 -1.02
C THR A 114 -8.69 -1.09 -2.04
N THR A 115 -8.92 -2.39 -2.30
CA THR A 115 -10.03 -2.83 -3.16
C THR A 115 -11.39 -2.40 -2.61
N GLU A 116 -11.60 -2.51 -1.29
CA GLU A 116 -12.84 -2.10 -0.62
C GLU A 116 -13.11 -0.59 -0.77
N GLU A 117 -12.09 0.27 -0.66
CA GLU A 117 -12.24 1.71 -0.83
C GLU A 117 -12.65 2.08 -2.26
N ILE A 118 -12.01 1.48 -3.27
CA ILE A 118 -12.41 1.68 -4.68
C ILE A 118 -13.82 1.15 -4.91
N ARG A 119 -14.15 -0.03 -4.37
CA ARG A 119 -15.50 -0.61 -4.44
C ARG A 119 -16.55 0.32 -3.83
N ASN A 120 -16.27 0.90 -2.66
CA ASN A 120 -17.14 1.84 -1.99
C ASN A 120 -17.31 3.14 -2.80
N ALA A 121 -16.26 3.63 -3.46
CA ALA A 121 -16.34 4.76 -4.37
C ALA A 121 -17.22 4.46 -5.61
N LEU A 122 -17.11 3.26 -6.19
CA LEU A 122 -17.99 2.83 -7.28
C LEU A 122 -19.45 2.69 -6.83
N ILE A 123 -19.70 2.15 -5.63
CA ILE A 123 -21.06 2.10 -5.05
C ILE A 123 -21.63 3.51 -4.90
N ASP A 124 -20.83 4.48 -4.45
CA ASP A 124 -21.26 5.87 -4.33
C ASP A 124 -21.46 6.55 -5.70
N PHE A 125 -20.61 6.25 -6.68
CA PHE A 125 -20.76 6.71 -8.06
C PHE A 125 -22.11 6.32 -8.65
N LYS A 126 -22.55 5.07 -8.44
CA LYS A 126 -23.85 4.58 -8.94
C LYS A 126 -25.05 5.40 -8.47
N LYS A 127 -24.94 6.10 -7.33
CA LYS A 127 -26.01 6.98 -6.84
C LYS A 127 -26.28 8.18 -7.77
N SER A 128 -25.35 8.50 -8.67
CA SER A 128 -25.56 9.53 -9.72
C SER A 128 -26.53 9.08 -10.83
N GLY A 129 -26.84 7.79 -10.92
CA GLY A 129 -27.60 7.21 -12.04
C GLY A 129 -26.77 6.92 -13.29
N LYS A 130 -25.49 7.28 -13.30
CA LYS A 130 -24.54 6.88 -14.36
C LYS A 130 -24.24 5.40 -14.30
N PHE A 131 -24.02 4.79 -15.47
CA PHE A 131 -23.82 3.34 -15.55
C PHE A 131 -22.39 2.93 -15.20
N ILE A 132 -22.24 1.68 -14.75
CA ILE A 132 -20.97 0.97 -14.68
C ILE A 132 -21.09 -0.33 -15.47
N VAL A 133 -20.19 -0.55 -16.43
CA VAL A 133 -20.06 -1.82 -17.17
C VAL A 133 -18.70 -2.40 -16.85
N ALA A 134 -18.64 -3.71 -16.58
CA ALA A 134 -17.40 -4.45 -16.41
C ALA A 134 -17.26 -5.51 -17.51
N TYR A 135 -16.04 -5.63 -18.03
CA TYR A 135 -15.64 -6.67 -18.96
C TYR A 135 -14.27 -7.21 -18.57
N GLY A 136 -14.11 -8.52 -18.68
CA GLY A 136 -12.83 -9.20 -18.46
C GLY A 136 -12.75 -10.49 -19.28
N GLU A 137 -11.55 -10.79 -19.77
CA GLU A 137 -11.22 -12.11 -20.30
C GLU A 137 -10.92 -13.09 -19.18
N VAL A 138 -10.35 -12.57 -18.09
CA VAL A 138 -10.16 -13.28 -16.83
C VAL A 138 -10.81 -12.48 -15.71
N TYR A 139 -11.45 -13.17 -14.78
CA TYR A 139 -11.92 -12.59 -13.53
C TYR A 139 -11.20 -13.28 -12.38
N THR A 140 -10.17 -12.64 -11.84
CA THR A 140 -9.65 -13.04 -10.52
C THR A 140 -10.65 -12.71 -9.42
N GLN A 141 -10.54 -13.35 -8.25
CA GLN A 141 -11.41 -13.03 -7.13
C GLN A 141 -11.33 -11.54 -6.75
N SER A 142 -10.13 -10.96 -6.71
CA SER A 142 -9.93 -9.55 -6.37
C SER A 142 -10.61 -8.60 -7.36
N PHE A 143 -10.43 -8.82 -8.66
CA PHE A 143 -11.05 -7.99 -9.68
C PHE A 143 -12.57 -8.20 -9.73
N TYR A 144 -13.02 -9.46 -9.65
CA TYR A 144 -14.45 -9.76 -9.62
C TYR A 144 -15.15 -9.12 -8.42
N TYR A 145 -14.48 -9.05 -7.26
CA TYR A 145 -15.02 -8.33 -6.12
C TYR A 145 -15.34 -6.90 -6.51
N LEU A 146 -14.46 -6.17 -7.18
CA LEU A 146 -14.76 -4.82 -7.65
C LEU A 146 -15.87 -4.81 -8.73
N ALA A 147 -15.71 -5.63 -9.76
CA ALA A 147 -16.59 -5.71 -10.92
C ALA A 147 -18.03 -6.08 -10.56
N SER A 148 -18.24 -6.84 -9.49
CA SER A 148 -19.57 -7.25 -9.05
C SER A 148 -20.48 -6.09 -8.63
N VAL A 149 -19.98 -4.86 -8.45
CA VAL A 149 -20.77 -3.63 -8.27
C VAL A 149 -21.40 -3.13 -9.56
N ALA A 150 -20.81 -3.46 -10.71
CA ALA A 150 -21.25 -2.95 -12.01
C ALA A 150 -22.71 -3.31 -12.31
N ASP A 151 -23.37 -2.45 -13.10
CA ASP A 151 -24.72 -2.71 -13.58
C ASP A 151 -24.76 -3.88 -14.55
N LYS A 152 -23.68 -4.05 -15.32
CA LYS A 152 -23.45 -5.21 -16.19
C LYS A 152 -22.03 -5.74 -16.03
N VAL A 153 -21.91 -7.05 -15.86
CA VAL A 153 -20.63 -7.77 -15.85
C VAL A 153 -20.63 -8.76 -17.00
N TYR A 154 -19.70 -8.62 -17.94
CA TYR A 154 -19.57 -9.52 -19.09
C TYR A 154 -18.22 -10.23 -19.05
N ILE A 155 -18.22 -11.51 -19.39
CA ILE A 155 -17.00 -12.30 -19.52
C ILE A 155 -16.82 -12.74 -20.97
N ASN A 156 -15.58 -12.85 -21.42
CA ASN A 156 -15.28 -13.45 -22.72
C ASN A 156 -15.84 -14.90 -22.81
N PRO A 157 -16.38 -15.35 -23.96
CA PRO A 157 -16.89 -16.73 -24.11
C PRO A 157 -15.85 -17.82 -23.88
N GLN A 158 -14.56 -17.53 -24.01
CA GLN A 158 -13.45 -18.44 -23.71
C GLN A 158 -12.65 -17.98 -22.48
N GLY A 159 -13.24 -17.10 -21.67
CA GLY A 159 -12.60 -16.54 -20.50
C GLY A 159 -12.46 -17.50 -19.32
N TYR A 160 -11.74 -17.05 -18.30
CA TYR A 160 -11.58 -17.76 -17.04
C TYR A 160 -12.21 -16.98 -15.88
N PHE A 161 -12.94 -17.67 -15.01
CA PHE A 161 -13.57 -17.07 -13.84
C PHE A 161 -13.12 -17.78 -12.57
N GLU A 162 -12.30 -17.11 -11.78
CA GLU A 162 -11.78 -17.62 -10.52
C GLU A 162 -12.77 -17.37 -9.39
N PHE A 163 -13.22 -18.45 -8.74
CA PHE A 163 -14.07 -18.36 -7.56
C PHE A 163 -13.91 -19.62 -6.72
N SER A 164 -12.86 -19.65 -5.90
CA SER A 164 -12.37 -20.85 -5.20
C SER A 164 -12.18 -20.65 -3.70
N GLY A 165 -12.41 -19.44 -3.19
CA GLY A 165 -12.18 -19.09 -1.80
C GLY A 165 -10.79 -18.51 -1.55
N PHE A 166 -10.53 -18.07 -0.31
CA PHE A 166 -9.26 -17.45 0.05
C PHE A 166 -8.29 -18.47 0.64
N SER A 167 -7.04 -18.41 0.18
CA SER A 167 -5.94 -19.20 0.72
C SER A 167 -4.78 -18.30 1.17
N SER A 168 -3.99 -18.80 2.13
CA SER A 168 -2.75 -18.16 2.54
C SER A 168 -1.67 -19.22 2.72
N GLU A 169 -0.50 -18.93 2.14
CA GLU A 169 0.67 -19.79 2.18
C GLU A 169 1.82 -19.06 2.87
N VAL A 170 2.61 -19.81 3.65
CA VAL A 170 3.81 -19.29 4.30
C VAL A 170 4.97 -20.22 3.99
N THR A 171 6.04 -19.67 3.42
CA THR A 171 7.29 -20.38 3.16
C THR A 171 8.07 -20.56 4.46
N PHE A 172 8.56 -21.77 4.72
CA PHE A 172 9.41 -22.08 5.88
C PHE A 172 10.84 -22.37 5.44
N LEU A 173 11.80 -21.66 6.02
CA LEU A 173 13.22 -21.70 5.66
C LEU A 173 14.09 -22.48 6.65
N LYS A 174 13.54 -23.01 7.74
CA LYS A 174 14.32 -23.77 8.74
C LYS A 174 15.18 -24.85 8.10
N GLY A 175 14.62 -25.68 7.23
CA GLY A 175 15.38 -26.74 6.57
C GLY A 175 16.56 -26.22 5.74
N THR A 176 16.40 -25.06 5.10
CA THR A 176 17.49 -24.38 4.38
C THR A 176 18.54 -23.84 5.34
N LEU A 177 18.13 -23.17 6.42
CA LEU A 177 19.04 -22.65 7.43
C LEU A 177 19.86 -23.76 8.11
N ASP A 178 19.22 -24.88 8.47
CA ASP A 178 19.88 -26.05 9.07
C ASP A 178 20.92 -26.65 8.11
N LYS A 179 20.62 -26.76 6.80
CA LYS A 179 21.57 -27.23 5.78
C LYS A 179 22.81 -26.33 5.68
N LEU A 180 22.60 -25.02 5.81
CA LEU A 180 23.67 -24.03 5.81
C LEU A 180 24.42 -23.97 7.16
N GLY A 181 23.95 -24.63 8.22
CA GLY A 181 24.56 -24.47 9.55
C GLY A 181 24.28 -23.09 10.16
N ILE A 182 23.14 -22.49 9.82
CA ILE A 182 22.68 -21.22 10.38
C ILE A 182 21.52 -21.53 11.33
N GLU A 183 21.60 -21.06 12.56
CA GLU A 183 20.54 -21.17 13.56
C GLU A 183 19.91 -19.79 13.79
N ALA A 184 18.60 -19.67 13.66
CA ALA A 184 17.88 -18.45 14.04
C ALA A 184 17.56 -18.47 15.55
N GLN A 185 18.28 -17.67 16.34
CA GLN A 185 18.05 -17.54 17.77
C GLN A 185 16.95 -16.50 18.03
N VAL A 186 15.77 -17.00 18.41
CA VAL A 186 14.56 -16.19 18.60
C VAL A 186 14.36 -15.82 20.07
N ILE A 187 14.02 -14.55 20.30
CA ILE A 187 13.55 -13.99 21.57
C ILE A 187 12.19 -13.32 21.30
N LYS A 188 11.12 -13.71 22.00
CA LYS A 188 9.79 -13.14 21.70
C LYS A 188 8.87 -13.08 22.91
N VAL A 189 7.86 -12.22 22.82
CA VAL A 189 6.64 -12.27 23.62
C VAL A 189 5.43 -12.27 22.69
N GLY A 190 4.57 -13.28 22.87
CA GLY A 190 3.35 -13.46 22.10
C GLY A 190 3.21 -14.86 21.51
N THR A 191 2.20 -15.59 21.98
CA THR A 191 1.80 -16.90 21.46
C THR A 191 1.55 -16.87 19.95
N TYR A 192 0.86 -15.83 19.49
CA TYR A 192 0.48 -15.62 18.09
C TYR A 192 1.51 -14.82 17.28
N LYS A 193 2.62 -14.39 17.92
CA LYS A 193 3.69 -13.67 17.23
C LYS A 193 4.50 -14.66 16.38
N SER A 194 4.05 -14.86 15.15
CA SER A 194 4.52 -15.92 14.25
C SER A 194 5.54 -15.48 13.19
N ALA A 195 6.00 -14.22 13.21
CA ALA A 195 6.99 -13.69 12.25
C ALA A 195 8.30 -14.48 12.18
N VAL A 196 8.60 -15.14 13.28
CA VAL A 196 9.82 -15.90 13.49
C VAL A 196 9.67 -17.37 13.10
N GLU A 197 8.44 -17.88 12.99
CA GLU A 197 8.17 -19.29 12.71
C GLU A 197 8.83 -19.79 11.42
N PRO A 198 8.85 -19.04 10.30
CA PRO A 198 9.55 -19.45 9.08
C PRO A 198 11.02 -19.84 9.30
N PHE A 199 11.69 -19.25 10.29
CA PHE A 199 13.10 -19.47 10.57
C PHE A 199 13.37 -20.57 11.60
N VAL A 200 12.37 -20.95 12.39
CA VAL A 200 12.53 -21.91 13.51
C VAL A 200 11.62 -23.13 13.45
N LEU A 201 10.62 -23.15 12.57
CA LEU A 201 9.72 -24.27 12.32
C LEU A 201 9.74 -24.66 10.83
N THR A 202 9.10 -25.79 10.51
CA THR A 202 8.89 -26.27 9.13
C THR A 202 7.43 -26.18 8.68
N LYS A 203 6.54 -25.75 9.58
CA LYS A 203 5.11 -25.53 9.35
C LYS A 203 4.57 -24.54 10.37
N MET A 204 3.39 -23.99 10.11
CA MET A 204 2.69 -23.12 11.08
C MET A 204 2.49 -23.83 12.41
N SER A 205 2.72 -23.12 13.51
CA SER A 205 2.23 -23.56 14.82
C SER A 205 0.70 -23.61 14.85
N ASP A 206 0.11 -24.33 15.80
CA ASP A 206 -1.35 -24.38 15.95
C ASP A 206 -1.94 -23.00 16.24
N ALA A 207 -1.24 -22.17 17.03
CA ALA A 207 -1.64 -20.80 17.30
C ALA A 207 -1.62 -19.94 16.02
N ASN A 208 -0.58 -20.07 15.20
CA ASN A 208 -0.50 -19.35 13.93
C ASN A 208 -1.58 -19.81 12.95
N ARG A 209 -1.78 -21.13 12.81
CA ARG A 209 -2.85 -21.70 11.99
C ARG A 209 -4.22 -21.19 12.41
N LEU A 210 -4.50 -21.16 13.72
CA LEU A 210 -5.76 -20.62 14.26
C LEU A 210 -5.98 -19.15 13.89
N GLN A 211 -4.98 -18.28 14.05
CA GLN A 211 -5.16 -16.87 13.68
C GLN A 211 -5.32 -16.69 12.15
N VAL A 212 -4.57 -17.46 11.35
CA VAL A 212 -4.63 -17.43 9.88
C VAL A 212 -6.03 -17.80 9.40
N THR A 213 -6.53 -18.95 9.86
CA THR A 213 -7.90 -19.38 9.58
C THR A 213 -8.92 -18.34 10.05
N SER A 214 -8.73 -17.74 11.22
CA SER A 214 -9.64 -16.73 11.78
C SER A 214 -9.76 -15.47 10.91
N TYR A 215 -8.64 -14.87 10.47
CA TYR A 215 -8.72 -13.68 9.64
C TYR A 215 -9.14 -14.01 8.21
N LEU A 216 -8.69 -15.14 7.63
CA LEU A 216 -9.11 -15.58 6.29
C LEU A 216 -10.63 -15.76 6.22
N ASN A 217 -11.22 -16.49 7.17
CA ASN A 217 -12.67 -16.70 7.22
C ASN A 217 -13.44 -15.38 7.40
N SER A 218 -12.91 -14.44 8.19
CA SER A 218 -13.52 -13.12 8.35
C SER A 218 -13.49 -12.31 7.05
N MET A 219 -12.39 -12.36 6.29
CA MET A 219 -12.23 -11.63 5.04
C MET A 219 -13.05 -12.25 3.92
N PHE A 220 -12.99 -13.58 3.76
CA PHE A 220 -13.80 -14.29 2.79
C PHE A 220 -15.30 -14.13 3.08
N GLY A 221 -15.69 -14.16 4.36
CA GLY A 221 -17.06 -13.86 4.75
C GLY A 221 -17.52 -12.47 4.31
N HIS A 222 -16.66 -11.44 4.45
CA HIS A 222 -16.95 -10.08 3.98
C HIS A 222 -17.04 -9.99 2.45
N PHE A 223 -16.14 -10.67 1.75
CA PHE A 223 -16.15 -10.79 0.29
C PHE A 223 -17.48 -11.39 -0.22
N LEU A 224 -17.93 -12.50 0.37
CA LEU A 224 -19.21 -13.13 0.04
C LEU A 224 -20.40 -12.22 0.37
N ASP A 225 -20.37 -11.53 1.52
CA ASP A 225 -21.42 -10.57 1.91
C ASP A 225 -21.53 -9.42 0.88
N GLY A 226 -20.39 -8.93 0.38
CA GLY A 226 -20.33 -7.88 -0.63
C GLY A 226 -20.94 -8.32 -1.95
N ILE A 227 -20.53 -9.48 -2.48
CA ILE A 227 -21.05 -10.02 -3.75
C ILE A 227 -22.53 -10.38 -3.61
N SER A 228 -22.93 -10.97 -2.48
CA SER A 228 -24.33 -11.30 -2.20
C SER A 228 -25.23 -10.07 -2.33
N LYS A 229 -24.81 -8.94 -1.77
CA LYS A 229 -25.55 -7.67 -1.86
C LYS A 229 -25.64 -7.14 -3.29
N SER A 230 -24.54 -7.13 -4.04
CA SER A 230 -24.51 -6.50 -5.36
C SER A 230 -25.11 -7.38 -6.46
N ARG A 231 -24.94 -8.71 -6.39
CA ARG A 231 -25.45 -9.68 -7.37
C ARG A 231 -26.78 -10.33 -6.96
N LYS A 232 -27.28 -10.06 -5.76
CA LYS A 232 -28.53 -10.62 -5.20
C LYS A 232 -28.53 -12.16 -5.19
N VAL A 233 -27.37 -12.76 -4.94
CA VAL A 233 -27.18 -14.21 -4.77
C VAL A 233 -27.05 -14.51 -3.27
N ASN A 234 -27.69 -15.59 -2.79
CA ASN A 234 -27.59 -15.97 -1.39
C ASN A 234 -26.12 -16.28 -1.01
N ARG A 235 -25.71 -15.79 0.16
CA ARG A 235 -24.34 -15.92 0.66
C ARG A 235 -23.86 -17.37 0.81
N ASP A 236 -24.71 -18.27 1.30
CA ASP A 236 -24.36 -19.68 1.49
C ASP A 236 -24.30 -20.42 0.16
N SER A 237 -25.10 -19.98 -0.83
CA SER A 237 -24.93 -20.43 -2.22
C SER A 237 -23.58 -20.02 -2.78
N LEU A 238 -23.15 -18.76 -2.58
CA LEU A 238 -21.82 -18.31 -3.00
C LEU A 238 -20.72 -19.15 -2.34
N PHE A 239 -20.79 -19.38 -1.03
CA PHE A 239 -19.86 -20.30 -0.36
C PHE A 239 -19.83 -21.68 -1.04
N THR A 240 -21.01 -22.26 -1.28
CA THR A 240 -21.17 -23.56 -1.95
C THR A 240 -20.56 -23.57 -3.36
N TYR A 241 -20.65 -22.45 -4.09
CA TYR A 241 -20.11 -22.34 -5.44
C TYR A 241 -18.59 -22.42 -5.45
N ALA A 242 -17.95 -21.73 -4.50
CA ALA A 242 -16.51 -21.79 -4.31
C ALA A 242 -16.05 -23.18 -3.82
N ASP A 243 -16.69 -23.69 -2.77
CA ASP A 243 -16.33 -24.95 -2.11
C ASP A 243 -16.41 -26.17 -3.05
N ASN A 244 -17.31 -26.13 -4.04
CA ASN A 244 -17.53 -27.22 -4.99
C ASN A 244 -17.03 -26.92 -6.42
N MET A 245 -16.27 -25.82 -6.62
CA MET A 245 -15.79 -25.38 -7.94
C MET A 245 -16.89 -25.43 -9.01
N ARG A 246 -18.03 -24.78 -8.71
CA ARG A 246 -19.24 -24.84 -9.56
C ARG A 246 -19.17 -23.96 -10.80
N ILE A 247 -18.16 -23.11 -10.89
CA ILE A 247 -17.86 -22.29 -12.07
C ILE A 247 -16.63 -22.91 -12.73
N ARG A 248 -16.83 -23.54 -13.88
CA ARG A 248 -15.75 -24.18 -14.66
C ARG A 248 -15.64 -23.55 -16.04
N TYR A 249 -16.76 -23.03 -16.54
CA TYR A 249 -16.86 -22.31 -17.80
C TYR A 249 -17.59 -20.97 -17.60
N PRO A 250 -17.37 -19.97 -18.46
CA PRO A 250 -18.06 -18.67 -18.41
C PRO A 250 -19.59 -18.77 -18.29
N GLU A 251 -20.21 -19.75 -18.95
CA GLU A 251 -21.66 -19.98 -18.92
C GLU A 251 -22.17 -20.39 -17.53
N ASP A 252 -21.33 -21.05 -16.72
CA ASP A 252 -21.67 -21.39 -15.34
C ASP A 252 -21.85 -20.12 -14.51
N ALA A 253 -20.98 -19.11 -14.71
CA ALA A 253 -21.07 -17.83 -14.01
C ALA A 253 -22.36 -17.08 -14.40
N VAL A 254 -22.81 -17.18 -15.65
CA VAL A 254 -24.11 -16.64 -16.10
C VAL A 254 -25.25 -17.38 -15.42
N ARG A 255 -25.26 -18.72 -15.48
CA ARG A 255 -26.30 -19.58 -14.88
C ARG A 255 -26.43 -19.34 -13.37
N LEU A 256 -25.30 -19.12 -12.69
CA LEU A 256 -25.22 -18.84 -11.26
C LEU A 256 -25.39 -17.35 -10.91
N LYS A 257 -25.69 -16.49 -11.90
CA LYS A 257 -25.99 -15.05 -11.77
C LYS A 257 -24.84 -14.18 -11.26
N LEU A 258 -23.61 -14.66 -11.40
CA LEU A 258 -22.41 -13.92 -11.05
C LEU A 258 -22.00 -12.92 -12.14
N VAL A 259 -22.29 -13.24 -13.40
CA VAL A 259 -22.13 -12.33 -14.54
C VAL A 259 -23.46 -12.20 -15.30
N ASP A 260 -23.58 -11.15 -16.12
CA ASP A 260 -24.77 -10.82 -16.90
C ASP A 260 -24.79 -11.47 -18.28
N GLY A 261 -23.65 -11.91 -18.80
CA GLY A 261 -23.56 -12.60 -20.09
C GLY A 261 -22.13 -12.94 -20.50
N VAL A 262 -22.02 -13.83 -21.48
CA VAL A 262 -20.80 -14.07 -22.22
C VAL A 262 -20.81 -13.19 -23.47
N LYS A 263 -19.78 -12.38 -23.68
CA LYS A 263 -19.68 -11.44 -24.81
C LYS A 263 -18.24 -11.25 -25.23
N TYR A 264 -17.99 -11.06 -26.52
CA TYR A 264 -16.73 -10.52 -27.00
C TYR A 264 -16.63 -9.02 -26.73
N LYS A 265 -15.39 -8.50 -26.77
CA LYS A 265 -15.11 -7.10 -26.43
C LYS A 265 -15.84 -6.12 -27.35
N ASP A 266 -15.92 -6.41 -28.64
CA ASP A 266 -16.65 -5.62 -29.63
C ASP A 266 -18.14 -5.51 -29.28
N GLU A 267 -18.78 -6.60 -28.85
CA GLU A 267 -20.19 -6.58 -28.43
C GLU A 267 -20.43 -5.74 -27.16
N VAL A 268 -19.41 -5.62 -26.30
CA VAL A 268 -19.45 -4.74 -25.11
C VAL A 268 -19.24 -3.29 -25.51
N LEU A 269 -18.30 -3.02 -26.44
CA LEU A 269 -18.09 -1.67 -26.99
C LEU A 269 -19.36 -1.16 -27.69
N ASP A 270 -20.06 -2.01 -28.43
CA ASP A 270 -21.35 -1.67 -29.03
C ASP A 270 -22.44 -1.36 -27.99
N ASP A 271 -22.47 -2.07 -26.84
CA ASP A 271 -23.36 -1.74 -25.72
C ASP A 271 -23.01 -0.38 -25.11
N LEU A 272 -21.73 -0.07 -24.97
CA LEU A 272 -21.24 1.22 -24.46
C LEU A 272 -21.61 2.37 -25.40
N LYS A 273 -21.38 2.22 -26.73
CA LYS A 273 -21.78 3.21 -27.75
C LYS A 273 -23.28 3.52 -27.69
N LYS A 274 -24.12 2.48 -27.53
CA LYS A 274 -25.58 2.67 -27.36
C LYS A 274 -25.90 3.46 -26.08
N ARG A 275 -25.20 3.23 -24.97
CA ARG A 275 -25.40 3.94 -23.70
C ARG A 275 -24.94 5.40 -23.75
N THR A 276 -23.90 5.71 -24.51
CA THR A 276 -23.39 7.07 -24.71
C THR A 276 -24.08 7.81 -25.86
N LYS A 277 -24.94 7.12 -26.63
CA LYS A 277 -25.58 7.62 -27.86
C LYS A 277 -24.56 7.96 -28.95
N THR A 278 -23.45 7.22 -28.98
CA THR A 278 -22.46 7.24 -30.07
C THR A 278 -22.92 6.33 -31.20
N ASP A 279 -22.75 6.73 -32.46
CA ASP A 279 -23.04 5.86 -33.61
C ASP A 279 -22.13 4.63 -33.57
N LEU A 280 -22.62 3.46 -34.01
CA LEU A 280 -21.83 2.24 -34.01
C LEU A 280 -20.61 2.31 -34.92
N LYS A 281 -20.64 3.18 -35.94
CA LYS A 281 -19.55 3.42 -36.89
C LYS A 281 -18.46 4.33 -36.32
N ASP A 282 -18.78 5.14 -35.31
CA ASP A 282 -17.86 6.11 -34.72
C ASP A 282 -17.09 5.49 -33.55
N ASP A 283 -15.93 6.06 -33.23
CA ASP A 283 -15.16 5.66 -32.06
C ASP A 283 -15.86 6.09 -30.77
N LEU A 284 -15.73 5.25 -29.73
CA LEU A 284 -16.28 5.55 -28.42
C LEU A 284 -15.38 6.58 -27.73
N ASN A 285 -15.96 7.74 -27.39
CA ASN A 285 -15.28 8.71 -26.54
C ASN A 285 -14.97 8.08 -25.18
N ALA A 286 -13.68 7.92 -24.87
CA ALA A 286 -13.20 7.30 -23.65
C ALA A 286 -11.99 8.06 -23.13
N VAL A 287 -11.91 8.22 -21.81
CA VAL A 287 -10.77 8.83 -21.13
C VAL A 287 -10.26 7.85 -20.08
N THR A 288 -8.95 7.62 -20.04
CA THR A 288 -8.32 6.80 -19.00
C THR A 288 -8.24 7.56 -17.68
N MET A 289 -8.10 6.84 -16.57
CA MET A 289 -7.88 7.46 -15.26
C MET A 289 -6.67 8.42 -15.23
N ASN A 290 -5.60 8.08 -15.95
CA ASN A 290 -4.39 8.92 -16.02
C ASN A 290 -4.65 10.25 -16.73
N GLU A 291 -5.32 10.21 -17.87
CA GLU A 291 -5.70 11.42 -18.62
C GLU A 291 -6.69 12.27 -17.83
N TYR A 292 -7.65 11.62 -17.16
CA TYR A 292 -8.71 12.29 -16.40
C TYR A 292 -8.19 13.03 -15.15
N ASN A 293 -7.11 12.53 -14.54
CA ASN A 293 -6.50 13.13 -13.35
C ASN A 293 -6.06 14.59 -13.59
N GLY A 294 -5.50 14.86 -14.77
CA GLY A 294 -5.03 16.19 -15.17
C GLY A 294 -6.07 17.05 -15.88
N ALA A 295 -7.17 16.48 -16.37
CA ALA A 295 -8.12 17.15 -17.24
C ALA A 295 -8.95 18.25 -16.55
N ALA A 296 -9.23 19.34 -17.28
CA ALA A 296 -10.20 20.34 -16.86
C ALA A 296 -11.62 19.79 -17.09
N THR A 297 -12.51 19.93 -16.09
CA THR A 297 -13.87 19.39 -16.19
C THR A 297 -14.93 20.47 -16.09
N ASN A 298 -16.06 20.25 -16.78
CA ASN A 298 -17.20 21.18 -16.76
C ASN A 298 -18.10 20.99 -15.53
N GLY A 299 -17.76 20.05 -14.63
CA GLY A 299 -18.54 19.67 -13.45
C GLY A 299 -18.10 20.34 -12.14
N GLY A 300 -19.00 20.36 -11.15
CA GLY A 300 -18.81 21.05 -9.87
C GLY A 300 -17.69 20.55 -8.95
N ALA A 301 -16.93 19.51 -9.33
CA ALA A 301 -15.79 19.05 -8.53
C ALA A 301 -14.62 20.06 -8.54
N ASP A 302 -14.39 20.74 -9.67
CA ASP A 302 -13.46 21.89 -9.73
C ASP A 302 -14.05 23.10 -8.97
N LYS A 303 -15.39 23.22 -8.90
CA LYS A 303 -16.08 24.26 -8.11
C LYS A 303 -16.04 24.02 -6.60
N ASP A 304 -16.00 22.77 -6.12
CA ASP A 304 -15.77 22.47 -4.70
C ASP A 304 -14.33 22.84 -4.29
N GLU A 305 -13.36 22.74 -5.20
CA GLU A 305 -12.00 23.27 -5.02
C GLU A 305 -11.93 24.80 -5.08
N GLU A 306 -12.78 25.46 -5.86
CA GLU A 306 -12.93 26.93 -5.89
C GLU A 306 -13.71 27.49 -4.67
N GLU A 307 -14.78 26.82 -4.21
CA GLU A 307 -15.52 27.20 -2.99
C GLU A 307 -14.71 26.90 -1.72
N SER A 308 -14.00 25.76 -1.68
CA SER A 308 -12.96 25.51 -0.66
C SER A 308 -11.72 26.40 -0.88
N GLY A 309 -11.55 26.96 -2.07
CA GLY A 309 -10.52 27.88 -2.53
C GLY A 309 -10.23 29.03 -1.57
N SER A 310 -11.28 29.52 -0.91
CA SER A 310 -11.20 30.60 0.08
C SER A 310 -11.04 30.13 1.54
N SER A 311 -11.14 28.83 1.83
CA SER A 311 -11.11 28.35 3.21
C SER A 311 -9.70 28.41 3.79
N ARG A 312 -9.54 29.23 4.84
CA ARG A 312 -8.32 29.27 5.67
C ARG A 312 -8.10 27.98 6.48
N ASN A 313 -9.11 27.12 6.61
CA ASN A 313 -9.04 25.91 7.43
C ASN A 313 -8.56 24.71 6.61
N ARG A 314 -7.66 23.92 7.22
CA ARG A 314 -7.05 22.75 6.57
C ARG A 314 -7.13 21.51 7.46
N ILE A 315 -7.21 20.34 6.84
CA ILE A 315 -6.99 19.05 7.47
C ILE A 315 -5.71 18.47 6.87
N ALA A 316 -4.74 18.10 7.72
CA ALA A 316 -3.52 17.46 7.25
C ALA A 316 -3.75 15.96 7.09
N MET A 317 -3.55 15.43 5.88
CA MET A 317 -3.49 14.00 5.60
C MET A 317 -2.03 13.55 5.66
N ILE A 318 -1.63 12.85 6.72
CA ILE A 318 -0.26 12.34 6.88
C ILE A 318 -0.24 10.88 6.44
N TYR A 319 0.43 10.61 5.32
CA TYR A 319 0.64 9.26 4.82
C TYR A 319 1.82 8.60 5.53
N ALA A 320 1.55 7.47 6.18
CA ALA A 320 2.52 6.59 6.79
C ALA A 320 2.35 5.19 6.14
N SER A 321 3.07 4.97 5.05
CA SER A 321 3.00 3.76 4.22
C SER A 321 4.33 3.02 4.21
N GLY A 322 4.32 1.70 4.44
CA GLY A 322 5.49 0.84 4.41
C GLY A 322 6.02 0.37 5.76
N GLU A 323 7.19 -0.26 5.74
CA GLU A 323 7.89 -0.70 6.96
C GLU A 323 8.36 0.50 7.80
N ILE A 324 8.30 0.39 9.12
CA ILE A 324 8.75 1.43 10.06
C ILE A 324 10.23 1.25 10.37
N THR A 325 11.02 2.28 10.05
CA THR A 325 12.46 2.33 10.31
C THR A 325 12.86 3.65 11.00
N GLY A 326 14.08 3.69 11.53
CA GLY A 326 14.65 4.93 12.06
C GLY A 326 15.15 5.85 10.93
N GLY A 327 15.15 7.16 11.16
CA GLY A 327 15.62 8.16 10.19
C GLY A 327 14.50 8.69 9.29
N ASP A 328 14.85 9.16 8.09
CA ASP A 328 13.89 9.87 7.22
C ASP A 328 13.02 8.95 6.36
N GLY A 329 13.46 7.73 6.04
CA GLY A 329 12.71 6.82 5.16
C GLY A 329 12.44 7.43 3.77
N ASP A 330 11.37 6.98 3.12
CA ASP A 330 10.96 7.44 1.78
C ASP A 330 9.42 7.29 1.61
N ASP A 331 8.91 7.34 0.39
CA ASP A 331 7.47 7.23 0.11
C ASP A 331 6.91 5.81 0.31
N ASN A 332 7.79 4.80 0.38
CA ASN A 332 7.47 3.39 0.57
C ASN A 332 7.99 2.83 1.91
N THR A 333 8.66 3.64 2.72
CA THR A 333 9.22 3.29 4.03
C THR A 333 8.94 4.39 5.03
N ILE A 334 8.30 4.06 6.14
CA ILE A 334 8.01 4.99 7.22
C ILE A 334 9.30 5.28 8.00
N GLY A 335 9.88 6.46 7.78
CA GLY A 335 10.96 6.99 8.61
C GLY A 335 10.44 7.72 9.84
N SER A 336 10.93 7.35 11.03
CA SER A 336 10.53 7.97 12.29
C SER A 336 10.71 9.49 12.31
N GLU A 337 11.77 10.01 11.71
CA GLU A 337 12.07 11.44 11.68
C GLU A 337 11.15 12.19 10.72
N ARG A 338 10.95 11.67 9.50
CA ARG A 338 10.11 12.31 8.48
C ARG A 338 8.64 12.40 8.91
N ILE A 339 8.09 11.33 9.47
CA ILE A 339 6.70 11.33 9.96
C ILE A 339 6.55 12.18 11.21
N SER A 340 7.53 12.15 12.13
CA SER A 340 7.53 13.02 13.31
C SER A 340 7.58 14.51 12.94
N LYS A 341 8.43 14.90 11.98
CA LYS A 341 8.47 16.25 11.42
C LYS A 341 7.12 16.65 10.82
N ALA A 342 6.48 15.76 10.04
CA ALA A 342 5.16 16.03 9.45
C ALA A 342 4.07 16.23 10.51
N LEU A 343 4.00 15.37 11.52
CA LEU A 343 3.09 15.49 12.66
C LEU A 343 3.34 16.80 13.43
N ARG A 344 4.60 17.13 13.71
CA ARG A 344 5.00 18.36 14.38
C ARG A 344 4.61 19.60 13.58
N LYS A 345 4.88 19.62 12.26
CA LYS A 345 4.48 20.71 11.35
C LYS A 345 2.97 20.90 11.37
N ALA A 346 2.21 19.81 11.21
CA ALA A 346 0.75 19.84 11.26
C ALA A 346 0.20 20.30 12.62
N ARG A 347 0.84 19.89 13.72
CA ARG A 347 0.51 20.32 15.08
C ARG A 347 0.73 21.82 15.30
N MET A 348 1.81 22.38 14.76
CA MET A 348 2.20 23.78 14.99
C MET A 348 1.56 24.79 14.00
N ASP A 349 1.10 24.36 12.82
CA ASP A 349 0.48 25.26 11.83
C ASP A 349 -0.96 25.63 12.21
N GLU A 350 -1.23 26.89 12.52
CA GLU A 350 -2.56 27.38 12.91
C GLU A 350 -3.65 27.18 11.85
N LYS A 351 -3.30 27.06 10.56
CA LYS A 351 -4.28 26.80 9.48
C LYS A 351 -4.79 25.36 9.53
N ILE A 352 -3.98 24.43 10.03
CA ILE A 352 -4.36 23.02 10.20
C ILE A 352 -5.21 22.88 11.47
N LYS A 353 -6.45 22.43 11.31
CA LYS A 353 -7.44 22.30 12.38
C LYS A 353 -7.60 20.86 12.88
N ALA A 354 -7.25 19.88 12.06
CA ALA A 354 -7.21 18.46 12.41
C ALA A 354 -6.17 17.70 11.57
N VAL A 355 -5.82 16.50 12.04
CA VAL A 355 -4.93 15.58 11.35
C VAL A 355 -5.67 14.27 11.06
N VAL A 356 -5.49 13.74 9.87
CA VAL A 356 -5.80 12.36 9.52
C VAL A 356 -4.46 11.65 9.29
N LEU A 357 -4.17 10.61 10.07
CA LEU A 357 -3.00 9.77 9.90
C LEU A 357 -3.42 8.52 9.10
N ARG A 358 -3.06 8.46 7.82
CA ARG A 358 -3.31 7.32 6.94
C ARG A 358 -2.19 6.31 7.13
N VAL A 359 -2.49 5.15 7.73
CA VAL A 359 -1.52 4.12 8.08
C VAL A 359 -1.72 2.89 7.21
N ASN A 360 -0.72 2.54 6.40
CA ASN A 360 -0.62 1.25 5.72
C ASN A 360 0.76 0.63 5.99
N SER A 361 0.90 -0.03 7.13
CA SER A 361 2.16 -0.54 7.65
C SER A 361 2.04 -1.90 8.34
N PRO A 362 2.94 -2.86 8.01
CA PRO A 362 3.11 -4.08 8.79
C PRO A 362 3.84 -3.85 10.11
N GLY A 363 4.28 -2.62 10.42
CA GLY A 363 5.14 -2.30 11.55
C GLY A 363 6.62 -2.29 11.18
N GLY A 364 7.50 -2.59 12.12
CA GLY A 364 8.95 -2.54 11.97
C GLY A 364 9.64 -2.26 13.31
N SER A 365 10.60 -1.35 13.31
CA SER A 365 11.37 -0.96 14.50
C SER A 365 10.47 -0.46 15.63
N SER A 366 10.60 -1.09 16.81
CA SER A 366 9.82 -0.74 18.00
C SER A 366 10.15 0.68 18.49
N LEU A 367 11.44 1.05 18.47
CA LEU A 367 11.89 2.39 18.87
C LEU A 367 11.37 3.48 17.93
N ALA A 368 11.49 3.25 16.62
CA ALA A 368 10.98 4.20 15.61
C ALA A 368 9.46 4.40 15.75
N SER A 369 8.73 3.33 16.07
CA SER A 369 7.29 3.39 16.35
C SER A 369 6.98 4.23 17.59
N ASP A 370 7.76 4.10 18.67
CA ASP A 370 7.57 4.89 19.89
C ASP A 370 7.83 6.40 19.67
N VAL A 371 8.85 6.74 18.88
CA VAL A 371 9.14 8.12 18.46
C VAL A 371 7.95 8.75 17.73
N ILE A 372 7.38 8.05 16.75
CA ILE A 372 6.19 8.52 16.02
C ILE A 372 4.98 8.60 16.95
N TRP A 373 4.74 7.57 17.76
CA TRP A 373 3.64 7.53 18.74
C TRP A 373 3.67 8.73 19.68
N ARG A 374 4.86 9.14 20.11
CA ARG A 374 5.02 10.33 20.95
C ARG A 374 4.49 11.58 20.26
N GLU A 375 4.82 11.80 18.98
CA GLU A 375 4.29 12.95 18.21
C GLU A 375 2.78 12.83 17.94
N VAL A 376 2.24 11.63 17.73
CA VAL A 376 0.78 11.41 17.66
C VAL A 376 0.11 11.82 18.97
N ALA A 377 0.66 11.39 20.11
CA ALA A 377 0.15 11.73 21.43
C ALA A 377 0.26 13.24 21.74
N LEU A 378 1.34 13.90 21.32
CA LEU A 378 1.49 15.36 21.43
C LEU A 378 0.50 16.09 20.52
N THR A 379 0.28 15.59 19.30
CA THR A 379 -0.67 16.16 18.35
C THR A 379 -2.09 16.08 18.89
N LYS A 380 -2.51 14.94 19.42
CA LYS A 380 -3.83 14.77 20.06
C LYS A 380 -4.13 15.77 21.17
N LYS A 381 -3.11 16.20 21.93
CA LYS A 381 -3.29 17.21 22.98
C LYS A 381 -3.62 18.59 22.42
N ALA A 382 -3.20 18.89 21.19
CA ALA A 382 -3.37 20.19 20.56
C ALA A 382 -4.51 20.21 19.54
N LYS A 383 -4.69 19.13 18.77
CA LYS A 383 -5.61 19.04 17.63
C LYS A 383 -6.21 17.64 17.51
N PRO A 384 -7.45 17.51 17.02
CA PRO A 384 -8.02 16.21 16.69
C PRO A 384 -7.12 15.43 15.73
N ILE A 385 -6.85 14.17 16.06
CA ILE A 385 -6.11 13.24 15.20
C ILE A 385 -6.90 11.95 14.98
N ILE A 386 -7.30 11.72 13.73
CA ILE A 386 -8.05 10.52 13.32
C ILE A 386 -7.11 9.60 12.55
N VAL A 387 -7.13 8.31 12.85
CA VAL A 387 -6.41 7.31 12.04
C VAL A 387 -7.36 6.72 11.01
N SER A 388 -6.88 6.60 9.78
CA SER A 388 -7.47 5.76 8.73
C SER A 388 -6.48 4.64 8.43
N MET A 389 -6.88 3.39 8.64
CA MET A 389 -6.04 2.22 8.36
C MET A 389 -6.31 1.73 6.93
N GLY A 390 -5.24 1.53 6.16
CA GLY A 390 -5.29 0.90 4.84
C GLY A 390 -5.31 -0.62 4.94
N ASP A 391 -4.62 -1.28 4.01
CA ASP A 391 -4.57 -2.75 3.94
C ASP A 391 -4.04 -3.38 5.23
N VAL A 392 -2.99 -2.79 5.80
CA VAL A 392 -2.37 -3.27 7.02
C VAL A 392 -2.10 -2.09 7.96
N ALA A 393 -2.43 -2.20 9.24
CA ALA A 393 -1.99 -1.28 10.28
C ALA A 393 -1.76 -2.06 11.56
N ALA A 394 -0.73 -2.90 11.54
CA ALA A 394 -0.48 -3.92 12.54
C ALA A 394 0.90 -3.76 13.18
N SER A 395 1.04 -4.28 14.40
CA SER A 395 2.24 -4.18 15.20
C SER A 395 2.70 -2.73 15.37
N GLY A 396 3.89 -2.32 14.90
CA GLY A 396 4.32 -0.92 14.91
C GLY A 396 3.32 0.04 14.23
N GLY A 397 2.64 -0.41 13.16
CA GLY A 397 1.55 0.34 12.54
C GLY A 397 0.37 0.57 13.49
N TYR A 398 0.04 -0.41 14.33
CA TYR A 398 -0.96 -0.23 15.39
C TYR A 398 -0.42 0.61 16.55
N TYR A 399 0.87 0.48 16.87
CA TYR A 399 1.56 1.28 17.90
C TYR A 399 1.40 2.77 17.61
N ILE A 400 1.73 3.22 16.39
CA ILE A 400 1.60 4.64 16.01
C ILE A 400 0.13 5.10 15.92
N SER A 401 -0.82 4.17 15.80
CA SER A 401 -2.24 4.46 15.67
C SER A 401 -2.97 4.58 17.02
N CYS A 402 -2.55 3.80 18.03
CA CYS A 402 -3.35 3.54 19.22
C CYS A 402 -3.67 4.77 20.08
N ALA A 403 -2.84 5.83 19.99
CA ALA A 403 -3.03 7.07 20.72
C ALA A 403 -4.09 8.00 20.13
N ALA A 404 -4.55 7.76 18.90
CA ALA A 404 -5.44 8.65 18.17
C ALA A 404 -6.79 8.91 18.87
N ASP A 405 -7.52 9.92 18.43
CA ASP A 405 -8.86 10.25 18.93
C ASP A 405 -9.92 9.27 18.48
N SER A 406 -9.77 8.76 17.26
CA SER A 406 -10.62 7.71 16.68
C SER A 406 -9.79 6.96 15.64
N ILE A 407 -10.03 5.67 15.53
CA ILE A 407 -9.39 4.78 14.55
C ILE A 407 -10.48 4.22 13.64
N PHE A 408 -10.32 4.43 12.34
CA PHE A 408 -11.12 3.86 11.26
C PHE A 408 -10.32 2.77 10.56
N ALA A 409 -10.98 1.67 10.21
CA ALA A 409 -10.41 0.59 9.42
C ALA A 409 -11.48 0.03 8.48
N GLU A 410 -11.10 -0.50 7.33
CA GLU A 410 -12.03 -1.28 6.52
C GLU A 410 -12.30 -2.65 7.19
N PRO A 411 -13.44 -3.32 6.92
CA PRO A 411 -13.76 -4.62 7.51
C PRO A 411 -12.66 -5.68 7.30
N ASN A 412 -11.94 -5.58 6.19
CA ASN A 412 -10.88 -6.46 5.73
C ASN A 412 -9.45 -5.91 5.93
N THR A 413 -9.28 -4.73 6.55
CA THR A 413 -7.97 -4.27 7.03
C THR A 413 -7.37 -5.30 7.99
N ILE A 414 -6.06 -5.53 7.90
CA ILE A 414 -5.32 -6.34 8.86
C ILE A 414 -4.67 -5.44 9.93
N THR A 415 -4.98 -5.65 11.20
CA THR A 415 -4.49 -4.84 12.32
C THR A 415 -4.16 -5.69 13.56
N GLY A 416 -3.92 -5.06 14.70
CA GLY A 416 -3.51 -5.72 15.93
C GLY A 416 -2.03 -6.08 15.88
N SER A 417 -1.69 -7.37 15.99
CA SER A 417 -0.32 -7.89 16.13
C SER A 417 0.49 -7.21 17.23
N ILE A 418 -0.17 -6.95 18.36
CA ILE A 418 0.42 -6.35 19.56
C ILE A 418 1.31 -7.41 20.22
N GLY A 419 2.60 -7.37 19.90
CA GLY A 419 3.61 -8.32 20.33
C GLY A 419 4.96 -7.97 19.71
N ILE A 420 6.04 -8.44 20.33
CA ILE A 420 7.42 -8.03 20.03
C ILE A 420 8.32 -9.26 19.94
N PHE A 421 9.30 -9.19 19.05
CA PHE A 421 10.32 -10.23 18.89
C PHE A 421 11.66 -9.65 18.47
N ALA A 422 12.71 -10.43 18.66
CA ALA A 422 14.03 -10.23 18.11
C ALA A 422 14.56 -11.57 17.58
N VAL A 423 15.34 -11.51 16.50
CA VAL A 423 16.03 -12.67 15.93
C VAL A 423 17.50 -12.32 15.75
N LEU A 424 18.36 -13.22 16.22
CA LEU A 424 19.80 -13.13 16.02
C LEU A 424 20.28 -14.41 15.32
N PRO A 425 20.98 -14.33 14.19
CA PRO A 425 21.54 -15.53 13.57
C PRO A 425 22.75 -16.01 14.39
N ASN A 426 22.84 -17.31 14.60
CA ASN A 426 24.06 -18.01 14.97
C ASN A 426 24.59 -18.72 13.73
N MET A 427 25.71 -18.23 13.22
CA MET A 427 26.38 -18.71 12.02
C MET A 427 27.64 -19.53 12.37
N GLN A 428 27.83 -19.93 13.62
CA GLN A 428 29.02 -20.68 14.05
C GLN A 428 29.29 -21.91 13.17
N LYS A 429 28.26 -22.75 12.96
CA LYS A 429 28.41 -23.96 12.12
C LYS A 429 28.59 -23.63 10.64
N PHE A 430 27.94 -22.57 10.15
CA PHE A 430 28.18 -22.09 8.79
C PHE A 430 29.66 -21.72 8.60
N PHE A 431 30.23 -20.93 9.51
CA PHE A 431 31.63 -20.54 9.44
C PHE A 431 32.58 -21.72 9.61
N ASN A 432 32.41 -22.49 10.68
CA ASN A 432 33.32 -23.59 11.01
C ASN A 432 33.21 -24.73 9.99
N ASP A 433 32.00 -25.23 9.75
CA ASP A 433 31.79 -26.49 9.03
C ASP A 433 31.67 -26.30 7.52
N LYS A 434 31.26 -25.11 7.05
CA LYS A 434 31.10 -24.83 5.61
C LYS A 434 32.25 -24.03 5.03
N LEU A 435 32.80 -23.08 5.79
CA LEU A 435 33.83 -22.17 5.30
C LEU A 435 35.22 -22.42 5.91
N GLY A 436 35.34 -23.27 6.96
CA GLY A 436 36.60 -23.48 7.67
C GLY A 436 37.10 -22.25 8.44
N MET A 437 36.23 -21.26 8.70
CA MET A 437 36.56 -20.04 9.40
C MET A 437 36.36 -20.21 10.91
N THR A 438 37.31 -19.70 11.71
CA THR A 438 37.21 -19.65 13.17
C THR A 438 37.42 -18.22 13.66
N PHE A 439 36.94 -17.93 14.87
CA PHE A 439 37.00 -16.60 15.48
C PHE A 439 37.47 -16.73 16.93
N ASP A 440 38.44 -15.92 17.32
CA ASP A 440 38.97 -15.83 18.69
C ASP A 440 38.90 -14.38 19.16
N ASN A 441 38.30 -14.15 20.32
CA ASN A 441 37.89 -12.82 20.79
C ASN A 441 38.47 -12.53 22.18
N VAL A 442 39.09 -11.35 22.32
CA VAL A 442 39.45 -10.76 23.61
C VAL A 442 38.40 -9.72 24.01
N LYS A 443 37.91 -9.77 25.25
CA LYS A 443 36.83 -8.89 25.72
C LYS A 443 37.30 -8.03 26.89
N THR A 444 36.99 -6.74 26.83
CA THR A 444 37.19 -5.81 27.95
C THR A 444 36.12 -5.96 29.04
N SER A 445 34.96 -6.54 28.69
CA SER A 445 33.88 -6.84 29.63
C SER A 445 33.10 -8.08 29.20
N LYS A 446 32.39 -8.72 30.15
CA LYS A 446 31.70 -10.00 29.96
C LYS A 446 30.76 -10.06 28.74
N TYR A 447 30.07 -8.96 28.43
CA TYR A 447 29.03 -8.88 27.40
C TYR A 447 29.44 -7.98 26.21
N ALA A 448 30.72 -7.65 26.06
CA ALA A 448 31.22 -6.74 25.01
C ALA A 448 30.90 -7.20 23.57
N ASP A 449 30.65 -8.49 23.39
CA ASP A 449 30.32 -9.15 22.12
C ASP A 449 28.88 -9.71 22.10
N LEU A 450 27.97 -9.17 22.93
CA LEU A 450 26.56 -9.50 22.86
C LEU A 450 26.04 -9.26 21.43
N GLY A 451 25.48 -10.31 20.81
CA GLY A 451 24.97 -10.26 19.45
C GLY A 451 26.00 -10.60 18.36
N ASP A 452 27.19 -11.07 18.76
CA ASP A 452 28.09 -11.79 17.87
C ASP A 452 27.36 -12.97 17.21
N ILE A 453 27.56 -13.11 15.90
CA ILE A 453 26.92 -14.12 15.06
C ILE A 453 27.81 -15.34 14.84
N SER A 454 29.08 -15.27 15.22
CA SER A 454 30.05 -16.37 15.09
C SER A 454 29.92 -17.43 16.18
N ARG A 455 29.09 -17.18 17.20
CA ARG A 455 28.80 -18.09 18.32
C ARG A 455 27.32 -18.00 18.74
N PRO A 456 26.79 -19.03 19.43
CA PRO A 456 25.47 -18.92 20.05
C PRO A 456 25.47 -17.89 21.19
N LEU A 457 24.27 -17.41 21.51
CA LEU A 457 24.01 -16.65 22.73
C LEU A 457 24.21 -17.54 23.94
N THR A 458 24.91 -17.04 24.94
CA THR A 458 24.97 -17.68 26.25
C THR A 458 23.60 -17.58 26.95
N PRO A 459 23.31 -18.45 27.94
CA PRO A 459 22.06 -18.36 28.72
C PRO A 459 21.83 -16.98 29.35
N ALA A 460 22.88 -16.35 29.88
CA ALA A 460 22.79 -15.01 30.48
C ALA A 460 22.50 -13.91 29.44
N GLU A 461 23.10 -13.99 28.25
CA GLU A 461 22.80 -13.06 27.16
C GLU A 461 21.36 -13.22 26.65
N ARG A 462 20.88 -14.46 26.54
CA ARG A 462 19.50 -14.77 26.19
C ARG A 462 18.52 -14.19 27.22
N GLU A 463 18.82 -14.30 28.51
CA GLU A 463 18.01 -13.72 29.58
C GLU A 463 17.96 -12.18 29.51
N ILE A 464 19.11 -11.52 29.28
CA ILE A 464 19.17 -10.06 29.09
C ILE A 464 18.26 -9.63 27.94
N LEU A 465 18.37 -10.28 26.78
CA LEU A 465 17.54 -9.97 25.63
C LEU A 465 16.07 -10.29 25.87
N GLN A 466 15.74 -11.39 26.57
CA GLN A 466 14.38 -11.73 26.93
C GLN A 466 13.76 -10.67 27.85
N ASN A 467 14.50 -10.17 28.84
CA ASN A 467 14.02 -9.10 29.72
C ASN A 467 13.79 -7.79 28.96
N GLN A 468 14.63 -7.46 27.97
CA GLN A 468 14.39 -6.31 27.09
C GLN A 468 13.13 -6.47 26.24
N VAL A 469 12.90 -7.64 25.65
CA VAL A 469 11.67 -7.95 24.88
C VAL A 469 10.43 -7.95 25.78
N ASN A 470 10.52 -8.48 27.00
CA ASN A 470 9.46 -8.43 28.01
C ASN A 470 9.10 -6.98 28.36
N HIS A 471 10.11 -6.14 28.62
CA HIS A 471 9.89 -4.72 28.90
C HIS A 471 9.25 -3.99 27.71
N GLY A 472 9.72 -4.25 26.48
CA GLY A 472 9.11 -3.68 25.28
C GLY A 472 7.65 -4.10 25.09
N TYR A 473 7.29 -5.33 25.45
CA TYR A 473 5.91 -5.81 25.41
C TYR A 473 5.04 -5.11 26.47
N ASP A 474 5.55 -4.94 27.68
CA ASP A 474 4.89 -4.21 28.75
C ASP A 474 4.61 -2.76 28.34
N VAL A 475 5.61 -2.07 27.78
CA VAL A 475 5.45 -0.70 27.23
C VAL A 475 4.39 -0.68 26.12
N PHE A 476 4.45 -1.61 25.16
CA PHE A 476 3.52 -1.63 24.04
C PHE A 476 2.07 -1.86 24.52
N THR A 477 1.85 -2.86 25.37
CA THR A 477 0.51 -3.11 25.94
C THR A 477 0.04 -1.93 26.80
N GLY A 478 0.94 -1.26 27.52
CA GLY A 478 0.65 -0.06 28.30
C GLY A 478 0.20 1.14 27.46
N VAL A 479 0.90 1.45 26.36
CA VAL A 479 0.50 2.57 25.47
C VAL A 479 -0.82 2.29 24.77
N VAL A 480 -1.07 1.03 24.37
CA VAL A 480 -2.36 0.62 23.79
C VAL A 480 -3.46 0.72 24.84
N ALA A 481 -3.25 0.21 26.05
CA ALA A 481 -4.21 0.28 27.15
C ALA A 481 -4.64 1.73 27.42
N LYS A 482 -3.66 2.65 27.50
CA LYS A 482 -3.90 4.08 27.67
C LYS A 482 -4.65 4.70 26.49
N GLY A 483 -4.21 4.42 25.26
CA GLY A 483 -4.80 4.97 24.04
C GLY A 483 -6.25 4.52 23.83
N ARG A 484 -6.53 3.25 24.14
CA ARG A 484 -7.83 2.60 23.92
C ARG A 484 -8.74 2.58 25.15
N LYS A 485 -8.28 3.17 26.27
CA LYS A 485 -8.99 3.23 27.56
C LYS A 485 -9.42 1.84 28.04
N LYS A 486 -8.51 0.88 27.99
CA LYS A 486 -8.69 -0.49 28.47
C LYS A 486 -7.65 -0.80 29.54
N SER A 487 -7.89 -1.85 30.33
CA SER A 487 -6.83 -2.37 31.21
C SER A 487 -5.73 -3.02 30.39
N GLN A 488 -4.49 -2.94 30.87
CA GLN A 488 -3.37 -3.60 30.22
C GLN A 488 -3.54 -5.13 30.19
N ARG A 489 -4.11 -5.72 31.24
CA ARG A 489 -4.50 -7.14 31.29
C ARG A 489 -5.47 -7.53 30.17
N TYR A 490 -6.45 -6.67 29.85
CA TYR A 490 -7.35 -6.92 28.73
C TYR A 490 -6.59 -6.85 27.40
N ILE A 491 -5.74 -5.84 27.21
CA ILE A 491 -4.91 -5.72 26.00
C ILE A 491 -3.99 -6.92 25.83
N ASP A 492 -3.39 -7.43 26.90
CA ASP A 492 -2.61 -8.65 26.90
C ASP A 492 -3.44 -9.85 26.41
N SER A 493 -4.67 -10.03 26.95
CA SER A 493 -5.55 -11.15 26.59
C SER A 493 -5.98 -11.19 25.11
N ILE A 494 -6.11 -10.03 24.46
CA ILE A 494 -6.43 -9.92 23.02
C ILE A 494 -5.18 -9.67 22.16
N GLY A 495 -4.04 -9.49 22.82
CA GLY A 495 -2.74 -9.18 22.24
C GLY A 495 -1.97 -10.45 21.94
N GLN A 496 -0.85 -10.67 22.65
CA GLN A 496 0.02 -11.84 22.45
C GLN A 496 0.49 -12.04 21.00
N GLY A 497 0.66 -10.95 20.25
CA GLY A 497 1.06 -10.94 18.84
C GLY A 497 -0.05 -11.23 17.83
N ARG A 498 -1.31 -11.40 18.29
CA ARG A 498 -2.42 -11.86 17.46
C ARG A 498 -2.86 -10.83 16.43
N VAL A 499 -3.03 -11.30 15.20
CA VAL A 499 -3.54 -10.51 14.07
C VAL A 499 -5.08 -10.55 14.06
N TRP A 500 -5.70 -9.41 13.76
CA TRP A 500 -7.16 -9.24 13.69
C TRP A 500 -7.56 -8.54 12.40
N THR A 501 -8.72 -8.87 11.84
CA THR A 501 -9.34 -8.02 10.79
C THR A 501 -9.92 -6.75 11.40
N GLY A 502 -10.16 -5.70 10.61
CA GLY A 502 -10.85 -4.48 11.07
C GLY A 502 -12.21 -4.79 11.69
N LYS A 503 -12.97 -5.71 11.09
CA LYS A 503 -14.25 -6.20 11.62
C LYS A 503 -14.11 -6.85 13.01
N GLN A 504 -13.05 -7.62 13.23
CA GLN A 504 -12.77 -8.23 14.54
C GLN A 504 -12.25 -7.20 15.54
N ALA A 505 -11.35 -6.32 15.10
CA ALA A 505 -10.72 -5.27 15.89
C ALA A 505 -11.73 -4.27 16.46
N LEU A 506 -12.80 -3.96 15.71
CA LEU A 506 -13.94 -3.18 16.20
C LEU A 506 -14.61 -3.86 17.40
N LYS A 507 -14.92 -5.15 17.29
CA LYS A 507 -15.64 -5.91 18.34
C LYS A 507 -14.86 -5.95 19.66
N ILE A 508 -13.53 -6.04 19.59
CA ILE A 508 -12.65 -6.11 20.77
C ILE A 508 -12.16 -4.74 21.25
N GLY A 509 -12.54 -3.64 20.57
CA GLY A 509 -12.24 -2.26 20.96
C GLY A 509 -10.86 -1.73 20.56
N LEU A 510 -10.15 -2.42 19.66
CA LEU A 510 -8.89 -1.93 19.09
C LEU A 510 -9.12 -0.86 18.01
N VAL A 511 -10.27 -0.90 17.33
CA VAL A 511 -10.73 0.08 16.32
C VAL A 511 -12.05 0.69 16.80
N ASP A 512 -12.33 1.95 16.43
CA ASP A 512 -13.54 2.67 16.84
C ASP A 512 -14.68 2.53 15.84
N ARG A 513 -14.37 2.52 14.54
CA ARG A 513 -15.35 2.50 13.46
C ARG A 513 -14.84 1.72 12.25
N LEU A 514 -15.77 1.10 11.53
CA LEU A 514 -15.50 0.65 10.17
C LEU A 514 -15.77 1.81 9.21
N GLY A 515 -14.87 2.05 8.27
CA GLY A 515 -15.01 3.12 7.28
C GLY A 515 -13.72 3.45 6.57
N ASN A 516 -13.84 4.29 5.54
CA ASN A 516 -12.78 4.60 4.57
C ASN A 516 -12.04 5.91 4.89
N ILE A 517 -11.17 6.37 3.97
CA ILE A 517 -10.44 7.64 4.11
C ILE A 517 -11.40 8.83 4.28
N ASP A 518 -12.47 8.89 3.47
CA ASP A 518 -13.45 9.97 3.51
C ASP A 518 -14.18 10.05 4.86
N ASP A 519 -14.51 8.92 5.46
CA ASP A 519 -15.13 8.86 6.79
C ASP A 519 -14.19 9.39 7.87
N ALA A 520 -12.90 9.08 7.78
CA ALA A 520 -11.89 9.61 8.68
C ALA A 520 -11.73 11.13 8.53
N VAL A 521 -11.72 11.65 7.29
CA VAL A 521 -11.67 13.10 7.01
C VAL A 521 -12.91 13.81 7.55
N LYS A 522 -14.12 13.27 7.30
CA LYS A 522 -15.37 13.83 7.84
C LYS A 522 -15.39 13.81 9.37
N SER A 523 -14.88 12.75 9.99
CA SER A 523 -14.73 12.65 11.43
C SER A 523 -13.76 13.71 11.98
N ALA A 524 -12.64 13.93 11.30
CA ALA A 524 -11.66 14.97 11.64
C ALA A 524 -12.27 16.37 11.56
N ALA A 525 -12.99 16.68 10.47
CA ALA A 525 -13.71 17.94 10.28
C ALA A 525 -14.75 18.17 11.38
N LYS A 526 -15.58 17.16 11.66
CA LYS A 526 -16.61 17.21 12.71
C LYS A 526 -15.99 17.46 14.08
N LYS A 527 -14.89 16.78 14.40
CA LYS A 527 -14.21 16.93 15.70
C LYS A 527 -13.50 18.29 15.83
N ALA A 528 -13.01 18.85 14.73
CA ALA A 528 -12.49 20.22 14.67
C ALA A 528 -13.57 21.30 14.57
N LYS A 529 -14.85 20.93 14.45
CA LYS A 529 -15.99 21.84 14.30
C LYS A 529 -15.87 22.78 13.08
N ILE A 530 -15.34 22.26 11.97
CA ILE A 530 -15.22 23.00 10.71
C ILE A 530 -16.14 22.40 9.63
N LYS A 531 -16.67 23.25 8.77
CA LYS A 531 -17.53 22.84 7.63
C LYS A 531 -16.78 22.90 6.31
N ASN A 532 -16.11 24.01 6.03
CA ASN A 532 -15.34 24.22 4.79
C ASN A 532 -13.85 24.07 5.09
N TYR A 533 -13.16 23.19 4.38
CA TYR A 533 -11.74 22.92 4.59
C TYR A 533 -11.09 22.35 3.34
N LYS A 534 -9.76 22.45 3.28
CA LYS A 534 -8.92 21.73 2.30
C LYS A 534 -8.18 20.58 2.98
N VAL A 535 -8.05 19.46 2.28
CA VAL A 535 -7.18 18.37 2.72
C VAL A 535 -5.80 18.57 2.09
N ILE A 536 -4.75 18.64 2.90
CA ILE A 536 -3.38 18.84 2.44
C ILE A 536 -2.55 17.62 2.79
N ALA A 537 -1.90 17.04 1.79
CA ALA A 537 -1.06 15.85 1.96
C ALA A 537 0.29 16.17 2.59
N TYR A 538 0.72 15.29 3.49
CA TYR A 538 2.01 15.27 4.15
C TYR A 538 2.55 13.83 4.24
N PRO A 539 3.87 13.64 4.41
CA PRO A 539 4.93 14.64 4.20
C PRO A 539 4.89 15.18 2.76
N GLU A 540 5.36 16.42 2.56
CA GLU A 540 5.51 16.98 1.21
C GLU A 540 6.37 16.02 0.37
N GLN A 541 5.92 15.74 -0.85
CA GLN A 541 6.73 15.05 -1.84
C GLN A 541 7.73 16.08 -2.37
N GLU A 542 9.01 15.94 -2.01
CA GLU A 542 10.03 16.86 -2.48
C GLU A 542 10.24 16.67 -3.99
N SER A 543 10.40 17.78 -4.71
CA SER A 543 10.95 17.77 -6.06
C SER A 543 12.37 17.18 -6.00
N GLU A 544 12.52 15.96 -6.50
CA GLU A 544 13.75 15.17 -6.53
C GLU A 544 14.90 15.81 -7.34
N LEU A 545 14.78 17.06 -7.82
CA LEU A 545 15.92 17.79 -8.42
C LEU A 545 17.12 17.90 -7.46
N LYS A 546 16.90 17.83 -6.13
CA LYS A 546 17.97 17.72 -5.13
C LYS A 546 18.58 16.31 -4.97
N LYS A 547 17.96 15.27 -5.55
CA LYS A 547 18.31 13.84 -5.41
C LYS A 547 18.49 13.10 -6.73
N PHE A 548 18.40 13.79 -7.86
CA PHE A 548 18.44 13.25 -9.23
C PHE A 548 19.57 12.24 -9.48
N GLY A 549 20.76 12.43 -8.88
CA GLY A 549 21.87 11.48 -9.01
C GLY A 549 21.71 10.16 -8.24
N SER A 550 21.16 10.20 -7.01
CA SER A 550 21.04 9.02 -6.15
C SER A 550 19.80 8.17 -6.45
N THR A 551 18.69 8.81 -6.79
CA THR A 551 17.41 8.13 -7.02
C THR A 551 17.39 7.47 -8.39
N PHE A 552 17.90 8.15 -9.43
CA PHE A 552 18.03 7.58 -10.77
C PHE A 552 18.89 6.30 -10.77
N SER A 553 20.03 6.32 -10.08
CA SER A 553 20.91 5.14 -10.00
C SER A 553 20.29 3.98 -9.21
N ALA A 554 19.52 4.26 -8.14
CA ALA A 554 18.84 3.24 -7.36
C ALA A 554 17.64 2.60 -8.10
N GLU A 555 16.87 3.40 -8.83
CA GLU A 555 15.71 2.95 -9.60
C GLU A 555 16.13 2.14 -10.82
N VAL A 556 17.15 2.61 -11.56
CA VAL A 556 17.77 1.86 -12.66
C VAL A 556 18.33 0.52 -12.15
N LYS A 557 19.05 0.52 -11.02
CA LYS A 557 19.57 -0.71 -10.41
C LYS A 557 18.45 -1.67 -10.00
N THR A 558 17.35 -1.17 -9.45
CA THR A 558 16.22 -2.00 -9.06
C THR A 558 15.52 -2.60 -10.28
N ARG A 559 15.32 -1.82 -11.34
CA ARG A 559 14.72 -2.29 -12.59
C ARG A 559 15.58 -3.35 -13.27
N LEU A 560 16.90 -3.18 -13.28
CA LEU A 560 17.84 -4.18 -13.79
C LEU A 560 17.74 -5.49 -12.99
N ILE A 561 17.79 -5.44 -11.65
CA ILE A 561 17.70 -6.64 -10.81
C ILE A 561 16.34 -7.34 -10.99
N LYS A 562 15.24 -6.59 -11.09
CA LYS A 562 13.90 -7.15 -11.37
C LYS A 562 13.84 -7.80 -12.75
N SER A 563 14.45 -7.18 -13.76
CA SER A 563 14.50 -7.73 -15.12
C SER A 563 15.28 -9.04 -15.19
N GLU A 564 16.37 -9.16 -14.43
CA GLU A 564 17.21 -10.36 -14.39
C GLU A 564 16.57 -11.49 -13.57
N LEU A 565 15.94 -11.16 -12.43
CA LEU A 565 15.38 -12.17 -11.52
C LEU A 565 13.94 -12.57 -11.83
N GLY A 566 13.20 -11.79 -12.63
CA GLY A 566 11.81 -12.06 -12.95
C GLY A 566 10.96 -12.30 -11.69
N ASP A 567 10.18 -13.38 -11.71
CA ASP A 567 9.33 -13.78 -10.59
C ASP A 567 10.13 -14.03 -9.31
N ASP A 568 11.39 -14.45 -9.38
CA ASP A 568 12.22 -14.77 -8.20
C ASP A 568 12.72 -13.53 -7.43
N TYR A 569 12.46 -12.32 -7.94
CA TYR A 569 12.82 -11.07 -7.25
C TYR A 569 12.28 -11.02 -5.81
N HIS A 570 11.12 -11.63 -5.55
CA HIS A 570 10.54 -11.68 -4.21
C HIS A 570 11.45 -12.37 -3.18
N TYR A 571 12.24 -13.38 -3.56
CA TYR A 571 13.20 -14.01 -2.67
C TYR A 571 14.38 -13.08 -2.35
N TYR A 572 14.86 -12.32 -3.34
CA TYR A 572 15.90 -11.31 -3.12
C TYR A 572 15.41 -10.22 -2.15
N ASP A 573 14.18 -9.74 -2.33
CA ASP A 573 13.58 -8.75 -1.45
C ASP A 573 13.39 -9.31 -0.02
N GLN A 574 12.93 -10.56 0.12
CA GLN A 574 12.86 -11.25 1.41
C GLN A 574 14.23 -11.33 2.11
N ILE A 575 15.32 -11.63 1.39
CA ILE A 575 16.67 -11.64 1.96
C ILE A 575 17.07 -10.24 2.46
N LYS A 576 16.74 -9.20 1.69
CA LYS A 576 16.98 -7.81 2.07
C LYS A 576 16.22 -7.44 3.34
N GLN A 577 14.95 -7.85 3.44
CA GLN A 577 14.11 -7.64 4.63
C GLN A 577 14.64 -8.44 5.83
N VAL A 578 15.13 -9.66 5.66
CA VAL A 578 15.78 -10.41 6.75
C VAL A 578 16.97 -9.64 7.30
N LYS A 579 17.78 -9.00 6.44
CA LYS A 579 18.89 -8.14 6.89
C LYS A 579 18.43 -6.93 7.70
N SER A 580 17.29 -6.32 7.37
CA SER A 580 16.79 -5.13 8.09
C SER A 580 16.22 -5.44 9.48
N ILE A 581 15.74 -6.67 9.71
CA ILE A 581 15.14 -7.07 11.00
C ILE A 581 16.14 -7.62 12.02
N MET A 582 17.35 -7.99 11.59
CA MET A 582 18.35 -8.58 12.47
C MET A 582 18.88 -7.55 13.48
N ARG A 583 19.05 -7.98 14.74
CA ARG A 583 19.63 -7.20 15.85
C ARG A 583 18.84 -5.96 16.31
N VAL A 584 17.62 -5.75 15.82
CA VAL A 584 16.74 -4.64 16.25
C VAL A 584 15.42 -5.22 16.76
N PRO A 585 14.92 -4.85 17.96
CA PRO A 585 13.60 -5.28 18.43
C PRO A 585 12.47 -4.85 17.48
N GLN A 586 11.70 -5.82 17.01
CA GLN A 586 10.65 -5.63 16.01
C GLN A 586 9.25 -5.68 16.62
N ALA A 587 8.47 -4.63 16.34
CA ALA A 587 7.03 -4.65 16.35
C ALA A 587 6.58 -4.77 14.89
N ARG A 588 6.71 -5.98 14.31
CA ARG A 588 6.42 -6.25 12.89
C ARG A 588 5.43 -7.41 12.74
N MET A 589 4.60 -7.38 11.70
CA MET A 589 3.68 -8.45 11.31
C MET A 589 4.40 -9.77 10.98
N PRO A 590 3.69 -10.92 11.06
CA PRO A 590 4.26 -12.24 10.79
C PRO A 590 4.89 -12.44 9.40
N PHE A 591 4.21 -12.01 8.35
CA PHE A 591 4.66 -12.18 6.97
C PHE A 591 3.89 -11.18 6.10
N ASN A 592 4.36 -10.96 4.88
CA ASN A 592 3.53 -10.31 3.86
C ASN A 592 2.36 -11.26 3.59
N VAL A 593 1.18 -10.91 4.11
CA VAL A 593 -0.01 -11.74 3.95
C VAL A 593 -0.45 -11.62 2.49
N VAL A 594 -0.04 -12.59 1.68
CA VAL A 594 -0.59 -12.76 0.34
C VAL A 594 -1.82 -13.63 0.48
N ILE A 595 -2.97 -13.04 0.20
CA ILE A 595 -4.24 -13.76 0.10
C ILE A 595 -4.48 -13.96 -1.39
N LYS A 596 -4.55 -15.22 -1.79
CA LYS A 596 -4.93 -15.62 -3.15
C LYS A 596 -6.41 -15.99 -3.14
#